data_AF-B3R3B3-F1
#
_entry.id   AF-B3R3B3-F1
#
_cell.length_a   1.000
_cell.length_b   1.000
_cell.length_c   1.000
_cell.angle_alpha   90.00
_cell.angle_beta   90.00
_cell.angle_gamma   90.00
#
_symmetry.space_group_name_H-M   'P 1'
#
loop_
_entity.id
_entity.type
_entity.pdbx_description
1 polymer ?
#
loop_
_entity_poly.entity_id
_entity_poly.type
_entity_poly.pdbx_seq_one_letter_code
_entity_poly.pdbx_strand_id
1 'polypeptide(L)'
;MSVDAAIKLRPRGRAAAKDPDREPMAMEIEIARWQHGEAEERLFWCDGATGKLESQLREIAIAIVWAGERQLRKGRQFFYEMDCRSYQQALEQEHQRREAAEQRERDRLAQAEADRVARLLAQVSAHQQADQIRHYVQQVNDTPAAVAGRAFNGDRKAWAAWALAIADQIDPLKSGGEF
;
A
#
# COMPACT_ATOMS: atom_id res chain seq x y z
N MET A 1 -26.41 -8.14 24.99
CA MET A 1 -27.72 -8.26 25.65
C MET A 1 -28.58 -7.05 25.29
N SER A 2 -29.32 -7.05 24.19
CA SER A 2 -30.37 -6.03 23.94
C SER A 2 -31.16 -6.36 22.67
N VAL A 3 -32.17 -7.22 22.80
CA VAL A 3 -33.25 -7.34 21.81
C VAL A 3 -34.61 -7.41 22.54
N ASP A 4 -34.61 -7.83 23.81
CA ASP A 4 -35.83 -7.96 24.63
C ASP A 4 -36.49 -6.64 25.09
N ALA A 5 -35.81 -5.50 25.01
CA ALA A 5 -36.39 -4.22 25.43
C ALA A 5 -37.31 -3.60 24.35
N ALA A 6 -37.00 -3.80 23.06
CA ALA A 6 -37.74 -3.20 21.96
C ALA A 6 -39.02 -3.97 21.59
N ILE A 7 -39.07 -5.28 21.87
CA ILE A 7 -40.25 -6.12 21.59
C ILE A 7 -41.39 -5.85 22.60
N LYS A 8 -41.10 -5.23 23.75
CA LYS A 8 -42.07 -4.96 24.82
C LYS A 8 -42.98 -3.74 24.64
N LEU A 9 -42.81 -2.96 23.57
CA LEU A 9 -43.62 -1.75 23.34
C LEU A 9 -44.70 -1.89 22.27
N ARG A 10 -44.90 -3.09 21.69
CA ARG A 10 -46.19 -3.35 21.01
C ARG A 10 -47.24 -3.59 22.10
N PRO A 11 -48.24 -2.72 22.30
CA PRO A 11 -49.42 -3.16 23.02
C PRO A 11 -50.09 -4.24 22.17
N ARG A 12 -49.83 -5.51 22.51
CA ARG A 12 -50.75 -6.61 22.20
C ARG A 12 -52.00 -6.36 23.02
N GLY A 13 -52.88 -5.53 22.49
CA GLY A 13 -54.07 -5.10 23.21
C GLY A 13 -55.11 -4.60 22.24
N ARG A 14 -55.82 -5.53 21.60
CA ARG A 14 -57.14 -5.28 21.04
C ARG A 14 -58.12 -5.13 22.22
N ALA A 15 -57.95 -4.10 23.04
CA ALA A 15 -58.88 -3.76 24.10
C ALA A 15 -59.77 -2.65 23.56
N ALA A 16 -61.03 -2.99 23.35
CA ALA A 16 -62.05 -2.14 22.77
C ALA A 16 -62.09 -0.76 23.44
N ALA A 17 -62.13 0.29 22.62
CA ALA A 17 -62.37 1.64 23.07
C ALA A 17 -63.63 1.70 23.94
N LYS A 18 -63.57 2.50 25.01
CA LYS A 18 -64.71 2.76 25.91
C LYS A 18 -65.80 3.63 25.26
N ASP A 19 -65.57 4.04 24.01
CA ASP A 19 -66.42 4.86 23.16
C ASP A 19 -66.34 4.27 21.73
N PRO A 20 -67.38 3.57 21.24
CA PRO A 20 -67.32 2.80 19.99
C PRO A 20 -67.24 3.68 18.72
N ASP A 21 -67.54 4.98 18.82
CA ASP A 21 -67.54 5.93 17.69
C ASP A 21 -66.23 6.71 17.52
N ARG A 22 -65.25 6.55 18.43
CA ARG A 22 -63.98 7.28 18.36
C ARG A 22 -62.84 6.35 17.93
N GLU A 23 -62.31 6.58 16.73
CA GLU A 23 -61.12 5.87 16.25
C GLU A 23 -59.93 6.09 17.21
N PRO A 24 -59.25 5.02 17.65
CA PRO A 24 -58.09 5.15 18.52
C PRO A 24 -56.92 5.80 17.79
N MET A 25 -56.31 6.81 18.41
CA MET A 25 -55.13 7.47 17.83
C MET A 25 -53.86 6.67 18.10
N ALA A 26 -52.94 6.68 17.16
CA ALA A 26 -51.61 6.09 17.27
C ALA A 26 -50.55 7.04 16.74
N MET A 27 -49.35 6.95 17.32
CA MET A 27 -48.20 7.74 16.93
C MET A 27 -46.97 6.85 16.81
N GLU A 28 -46.25 7.01 15.70
CA GLU A 28 -44.97 6.37 15.44
C GLU A 28 -43.92 7.47 15.21
N ILE A 29 -42.75 7.29 15.82
CA ILE A 29 -41.59 8.15 15.60
C ILE A 29 -40.47 7.24 15.09
N GLU A 30 -40.07 7.50 13.85
CA GLU A 30 -38.86 6.93 13.28
C GLU A 30 -37.68 7.81 13.64
N ILE A 31 -36.63 7.19 14.19
CA ILE A 31 -35.42 7.90 14.55
C ILE A 31 -34.43 7.77 13.40
N ALA A 32 -34.07 8.92 12.84
CA ALA A 32 -33.15 9.00 11.73
C ALA A 32 -31.84 8.26 12.06
N ARG A 33 -31.42 7.40 11.13
CA ARG A 33 -30.16 6.67 11.23
C ARG A 33 -29.03 7.64 10.94
N TRP A 34 -28.05 7.72 11.83
CA TRP A 34 -26.85 8.52 11.60
C TRP A 34 -25.77 7.73 10.84
N GLN A 35 -25.86 6.38 10.79
CA GLN A 35 -24.98 5.50 10.02
C GLN A 35 -25.75 4.50 9.14
N HIS A 36 -25.22 4.22 7.94
CA HIS A 36 -25.71 3.15 7.08
C HIS A 36 -25.52 1.77 7.72
N GLY A 37 -26.53 0.91 7.63
CA GLY A 37 -26.50 -0.45 8.17
C GLY A 37 -26.90 -0.57 9.64
N GLU A 38 -27.13 0.53 10.34
CA GLU A 38 -27.68 0.48 11.68
C GLU A 38 -29.16 0.04 11.65
N ALA A 39 -29.55 -0.75 12.66
CA ALA A 39 -30.94 -1.13 12.87
C ALA A 39 -31.80 0.11 13.10
N GLU A 40 -32.95 0.14 12.44
CA GLU A 40 -33.91 1.24 12.58
C GLU A 40 -34.47 1.27 14.00
N GLU A 41 -34.44 2.45 14.63
CA GLU A 41 -35.05 2.65 15.92
C GLU A 41 -36.39 3.35 15.72
N ARG A 42 -37.46 2.66 16.10
CA ARG A 42 -38.84 3.15 16.00
C ARG A 42 -39.48 3.12 17.37
N LEU A 43 -40.16 4.22 17.71
CA LEU A 43 -40.94 4.33 18.93
C LEU A 43 -42.43 4.39 18.54
N PHE A 44 -43.28 3.68 19.28
CA PHE A 44 -44.70 3.55 18.95
C PHE A 44 -45.56 3.66 20.21
N TRP A 45 -46.66 4.42 20.09
CA TRP A 45 -47.69 4.56 21.12
C TRP A 45 -49.07 4.54 20.48
N CYS A 46 -50.08 4.12 21.24
CA CYS A 46 -51.48 4.23 20.85
C CYS A 46 -52.38 4.48 22.06
N ASP A 47 -53.58 4.96 21.80
CA ASP A 47 -54.66 4.98 22.79
C ASP A 47 -54.93 3.55 23.29
N GLY A 48 -55.12 3.38 24.60
CA GLY A 48 -55.30 2.06 25.18
C GLY A 48 -55.79 2.08 26.62
N ALA A 49 -55.63 0.95 27.32
CA ALA A 49 -56.13 0.76 28.69
C ALA A 49 -55.49 1.73 29.72
N THR A 50 -54.29 2.24 29.43
CA THR A 50 -53.53 3.20 30.25
C THR A 50 -53.99 4.65 30.07
N GLY A 51 -54.89 4.93 29.12
CA GLY A 51 -55.39 6.28 28.83
C GLY A 51 -55.09 6.72 27.40
N LYS A 52 -55.45 7.97 27.09
CA LYS A 52 -55.22 8.57 25.77
C LYS A 52 -53.75 8.96 25.59
N LEU A 53 -53.32 9.16 24.35
CA LEU A 53 -51.99 9.68 24.01
C LEU A 53 -51.65 10.99 24.74
N GLU A 54 -52.63 11.88 24.95
CA GLU A 54 -52.40 13.16 25.67
C GLU A 54 -51.95 12.93 27.12
N SER A 55 -52.39 11.83 27.75
CA SER A 55 -51.96 11.45 29.09
C SER A 55 -50.55 10.83 29.12
N GLN A 56 -50.04 10.38 27.96
CA GLN A 56 -48.72 9.76 27.81
C GLN A 56 -47.64 10.73 27.32
N LEU A 57 -47.96 12.01 27.08
CA LEU A 57 -47.03 13.00 26.50
C LEU A 57 -45.70 13.11 27.26
N ARG A 58 -45.73 12.99 28.59
CA ARG A 58 -44.51 13.00 29.41
C ARG A 58 -43.60 11.82 29.10
N GLU A 59 -44.15 10.61 28.99
CA GLU A 59 -43.39 9.40 28.68
C GLU A 59 -42.85 9.42 27.25
N ILE A 60 -43.66 9.90 26.30
CA ILE A 60 -43.26 10.14 24.92
C ILE A 60 -42.05 11.09 24.87
N ALA A 61 -42.13 12.23 25.57
CA ALA A 61 -41.03 13.21 25.59
C ALA A 61 -39.75 12.62 26.17
N ILE A 62 -39.84 11.84 27.26
CA ILE A 62 -38.69 11.14 27.85
C ILE A 62 -38.09 10.16 26.85
N ALA A 63 -38.91 9.38 26.14
CA ALA A 63 -38.43 8.41 25.17
C ALA A 63 -37.71 9.06 23.99
N ILE A 64 -38.25 10.18 23.47
CA ILE A 64 -37.60 10.96 22.40
C ILE A 64 -36.23 11.46 22.86
N VAL A 65 -36.14 12.06 24.06
CA VAL A 65 -34.87 12.59 24.60
C VAL A 65 -33.85 11.46 24.80
N TRP A 66 -34.27 10.33 25.36
CA TRP A 66 -33.38 9.18 25.55
C TRP A 66 -32.87 8.60 24.24
N ALA A 67 -33.73 8.51 23.24
CA ALA A 67 -33.32 7.98 21.96
C ALA A 67 -32.39 8.97 21.24
N GLY A 68 -32.65 10.28 21.32
CA GLY A 68 -31.72 11.31 20.84
C GLY A 68 -30.33 11.24 21.51
N GLU A 69 -30.27 11.11 22.84
CA GLU A 69 -29.00 10.97 23.58
C GLU A 69 -28.26 9.70 23.19
N ARG A 70 -28.98 8.59 22.97
CA ARG A 70 -28.40 7.33 22.50
C ARG A 70 -27.76 7.50 21.12
N GLN A 71 -28.47 8.14 20.18
CA GLN A 71 -27.93 8.40 18.84
C GLN A 71 -26.73 9.35 18.88
N LEU A 72 -26.76 10.38 19.74
CA LEU A 72 -25.63 11.27 19.96
C LEU A 72 -24.38 10.52 20.46
N ARG A 73 -24.55 9.63 21.45
CA ARG A 73 -23.43 8.84 22.00
C ARG A 73 -22.83 7.91 20.97
N LYS A 74 -23.67 7.23 20.19
CA LYS A 74 -23.21 6.35 19.10
C LYS A 74 -22.41 7.13 18.06
N GLY A 75 -22.92 8.28 17.60
CA GLY A 75 -22.21 9.14 16.66
C GLY A 75 -20.85 9.59 17.19
N ARG A 76 -20.77 10.04 18.45
CA ARG A 76 -19.50 10.44 19.08
C ARG A 76 -18.50 9.30 19.15
N GLN A 77 -18.95 8.11 19.54
CA GLN A 77 -18.09 6.94 19.62
C GLN A 77 -17.54 6.58 18.23
N PHE A 78 -18.38 6.60 17.20
CA PHE A 78 -17.96 6.29 15.85
C PHE A 78 -16.94 7.29 15.29
N PHE A 79 -17.17 8.59 15.43
CA PHE A 79 -16.21 9.58 14.96
C PHE A 79 -14.87 9.46 15.70
N TYR A 80 -14.92 9.20 17.01
CA TYR A 80 -13.71 8.93 17.79
C TYR A 80 -12.95 7.69 17.26
N GLU A 81 -13.64 6.58 17.01
CA GLU A 81 -13.02 5.38 16.45
C GLU A 81 -12.43 5.63 15.06
N MET A 82 -13.11 6.42 14.22
CA MET A 82 -12.63 6.82 12.90
C MET A 82 -11.38 7.69 12.98
N ASP A 83 -11.34 8.65 13.91
CA ASP A 83 -10.17 9.51 14.13
C ASP A 83 -8.97 8.68 14.61
N CYS A 84 -9.18 7.77 15.58
CA CYS A 84 -8.13 6.87 16.04
C CYS A 84 -7.58 6.00 14.91
N ARG A 85 -8.45 5.42 14.07
CA ARG A 85 -8.01 4.60 12.92
C ARG A 85 -7.24 5.43 11.91
N SER A 86 -7.73 6.61 11.58
CA SER A 86 -7.10 7.50 10.60
C SER A 86 -5.71 7.95 11.09
N TYR A 87 -5.59 8.25 12.39
CA TYR A 87 -4.32 8.58 13.01
C TYR A 87 -3.33 7.42 12.98
N GLN A 88 -3.77 6.20 13.34
CA GLN A 88 -2.93 5.00 13.27
C GLN A 88 -2.46 4.71 11.84
N GLN A 89 -3.34 4.81 10.85
CA GLN A 89 -2.99 4.64 9.45
C GLN A 89 -1.96 5.67 8.97
N ALA A 90 -2.11 6.94 9.38
CA ALA A 90 -1.14 7.98 9.05
C ALA A 90 0.24 7.70 9.64
N LEU A 91 0.29 7.23 10.89
CA LEU A 91 1.53 6.84 11.56
C LEU A 91 2.21 5.66 10.86
N GLU A 92 1.47 4.61 10.54
CA GLU A 92 1.99 3.44 9.81
C GLU A 92 2.53 3.82 8.42
N GLN A 93 1.82 4.68 7.70
CA GLN A 93 2.28 5.18 6.40
C GLN A 93 3.56 6.00 6.53
N GLU A 94 3.70 6.82 7.57
CA GLU A 94 4.96 7.54 7.81
C GLU A 94 6.12 6.58 8.07
N HIS A 95 5.92 5.57 8.93
CA HIS A 95 6.92 4.54 9.19
C HIS A 95 7.36 3.82 7.91
N GLN A 96 6.40 3.33 7.11
CA GLN A 96 6.70 2.66 5.85
C GLN A 96 7.44 3.56 4.86
N ARG A 97 7.10 4.86 4.80
CA ARG A 97 7.80 5.82 3.94
C ARG A 97 9.25 6.02 4.37
N ARG A 98 9.52 6.05 5.68
CA ARG A 98 10.88 6.19 6.22
C ARG A 98 11.71 4.93 5.94
N GLU A 99 11.17 3.76 6.24
CA GLU A 99 11.84 2.48 5.94
C GLU A 99 12.13 2.31 4.44
N ALA A 100 11.16 2.63 3.58
CA ALA A 100 11.37 2.57 2.14
C ALA A 100 12.40 3.60 1.64
N ALA A 101 12.52 4.76 2.29
CA ALA A 101 13.56 5.73 1.96
C ALA A 101 14.95 5.24 2.38
N GLU A 102 15.07 4.68 3.58
CA GLU A 102 16.33 4.08 4.05
C GLU A 102 16.76 2.91 3.17
N GLN A 103 15.83 2.06 2.76
CA GLN A 103 16.13 0.94 1.87
C GLN A 103 16.61 1.43 0.49
N ARG A 104 15.95 2.44 -0.09
CA ARG A 104 16.38 3.03 -1.36
C ARG A 104 17.78 3.62 -1.30
N GLU A 105 18.14 4.29 -0.20
CA GLU A 105 19.51 4.81 -0.03
C GLU A 105 20.53 3.69 0.12
N ARG A 106 20.21 2.62 0.86
CA ARG A 106 21.08 1.43 0.96
C ARG A 106 21.29 0.78 -0.40
N ASP A 107 20.21 0.57 -1.15
CA ASP A 107 20.26 -0.04 -2.48
C ASP A 107 21.05 0.84 -3.45
N ARG A 108 20.89 2.16 -3.37
CA ARG A 108 21.67 3.11 -4.20
C ARG A 108 23.16 3.03 -3.90
N LEU A 109 23.55 2.98 -2.63
CA LEU A 109 24.95 2.84 -2.24
C LEU A 109 25.52 1.48 -2.67
N ALA A 110 24.76 0.40 -2.49
CA ALA A 110 25.15 -0.93 -2.91
C ALA A 110 25.32 -1.01 -4.44
N GLN A 111 24.42 -0.41 -5.21
CA GLN A 111 24.51 -0.36 -6.67
C GLN A 111 25.73 0.46 -7.13
N ALA A 112 25.97 1.63 -6.52
CA ALA A 112 27.12 2.46 -6.86
C ALA A 112 28.45 1.72 -6.62
N GLU A 113 28.54 0.95 -5.53
CA GLU A 113 29.72 0.11 -5.26
C GLU A 113 29.81 -1.06 -6.24
N ALA A 114 28.70 -1.73 -6.54
CA ALA A 114 28.68 -2.79 -7.55
C ALA A 114 29.12 -2.29 -8.93
N ASP A 115 28.67 -1.10 -9.35
CA ASP A 115 29.07 -0.48 -10.61
C ASP A 115 30.55 -0.10 -10.62
N ARG A 116 31.10 0.32 -9.48
CA ARG A 116 32.53 0.60 -9.33
C ARG A 116 33.35 -0.67 -9.46
N VAL A 117 32.95 -1.75 -8.78
CA VAL A 117 33.60 -3.05 -8.87
C VAL A 117 33.50 -3.62 -10.29
N ALA A 118 32.33 -3.54 -10.93
CA ALA A 118 32.13 -4.01 -12.30
C ALA A 118 33.03 -3.26 -13.29
N ARG A 119 33.14 -1.93 -13.18
CA ARG A 119 34.06 -1.13 -14.00
C ARG A 119 35.51 -1.55 -13.79
N LEU A 120 35.93 -1.75 -12.54
CA LEU A 120 37.30 -2.20 -12.25
C LEU A 120 37.58 -3.58 -12.85
N LEU A 121 36.66 -4.54 -12.69
CA LEU A 121 36.82 -5.88 -13.25
C LEU A 121 36.85 -5.87 -14.79
N ALA A 122 36.03 -5.02 -15.42
CA ALA A 122 36.06 -4.83 -16.87
C ALA A 122 37.41 -4.27 -17.34
N GLN A 123 37.97 -3.28 -16.62
CA GLN A 123 39.30 -2.74 -16.90
C GLN A 123 40.40 -3.80 -16.76
N VAL A 124 40.38 -4.58 -15.66
CA VAL A 124 41.34 -5.66 -15.44
C VAL A 124 41.25 -6.71 -16.54
N SER A 125 40.03 -7.10 -16.94
CA SER A 125 39.82 -8.06 -18.03
C SER A 125 40.33 -7.54 -19.36
N ALA A 126 40.05 -6.28 -19.69
CA ALA A 126 40.52 -5.64 -20.93
C ALA A 126 42.06 -5.57 -20.98
N HIS A 127 42.71 -5.23 -19.87
CA HIS A 127 44.16 -5.23 -19.75
C HIS A 127 44.76 -6.65 -19.92
N GLN A 128 44.17 -7.67 -19.27
CA GLN A 128 44.60 -9.06 -19.44
C GLN A 128 44.46 -9.55 -20.88
N GLN A 129 43.39 -9.18 -21.58
CA GLN A 129 43.19 -9.51 -22.99
C GLN A 129 44.24 -8.83 -23.87
N ALA A 130 44.57 -7.56 -23.63
CA ALA A 130 45.64 -6.85 -24.34
C ALA A 130 47.00 -7.57 -24.18
N ASP A 131 47.34 -7.96 -22.96
CA ASP A 131 48.59 -8.67 -22.67
C ASP A 131 48.63 -10.07 -23.29
N GLN A 132 47.52 -10.79 -23.29
CA GLN A 132 47.40 -12.08 -23.98
C GLN A 132 47.64 -11.93 -25.48
N ILE A 133 47.09 -10.89 -26.12
CA ILE A 133 47.34 -10.61 -27.54
C ILE A 133 48.81 -10.29 -27.79
N ARG A 134 49.44 -9.44 -26.96
CA ARG A 134 50.87 -9.10 -27.07
C ARG A 134 51.76 -10.34 -26.95
N HIS A 135 51.48 -11.17 -25.94
CA HIS A 135 52.22 -12.41 -25.71
C HIS A 135 52.04 -13.40 -26.87
N TYR A 136 50.81 -13.55 -27.37
CA TYR A 136 50.54 -14.41 -28.52
C TYR A 136 51.30 -13.93 -29.77
N VAL A 137 51.27 -12.63 -30.09
CA VAL A 137 52.04 -12.05 -31.21
C VAL A 137 53.54 -12.27 -31.04
N GLN A 138 54.07 -12.16 -29.82
CA GLN A 138 55.48 -12.43 -29.53
C GLN A 138 55.85 -13.90 -29.78
N GLN A 139 55.10 -14.85 -29.20
CA GLN A 139 55.30 -16.29 -29.43
C GLN A 139 55.23 -16.66 -30.91
N VAL A 140 54.30 -16.04 -31.61
CA VAL A 140 54.14 -16.13 -33.05
C VAL A 140 55.38 -15.66 -33.78
N ASN A 141 56.00 -14.55 -33.37
CA ASN A 141 57.22 -14.00 -33.98
C ASN A 141 58.45 -14.87 -33.71
N ASP A 142 58.53 -15.43 -32.51
CA ASP A 142 59.66 -16.26 -32.06
C ASP A 142 59.64 -17.70 -32.60
N THR A 143 58.52 -18.15 -33.19
CA THR A 143 58.39 -19.50 -33.77
C THR A 143 58.16 -19.47 -35.29
N PRO A 144 59.23 -19.41 -36.13
CA PRO A 144 59.11 -19.34 -37.58
C PRO A 144 58.47 -20.56 -38.25
N ALA A 145 58.51 -21.72 -37.59
CA ALA A 145 57.95 -22.97 -38.10
C ALA A 145 56.45 -23.16 -37.79
N ALA A 146 55.88 -22.38 -36.87
CA ALA A 146 54.44 -22.40 -36.51
C ALA A 146 53.57 -21.63 -37.53
N VAL A 147 53.89 -21.77 -38.81
CA VAL A 147 53.17 -21.21 -39.96
C VAL A 147 52.09 -22.17 -40.46
N ALA A 148 52.15 -23.44 -40.07
CA ALA A 148 51.16 -24.44 -40.45
C ALA A 148 49.85 -24.24 -39.66
N GLY A 149 48.89 -23.53 -40.27
CA GLY A 149 47.49 -23.49 -39.84
C GLY A 149 47.02 -22.14 -39.26
N ARG A 150 47.33 -20.99 -39.88
CA ARG A 150 46.95 -19.68 -39.32
C ARG A 150 45.98 -18.81 -40.11
N ALA A 151 45.24 -18.06 -39.29
CA ALA A 151 44.22 -17.04 -39.51
C ALA A 151 44.71 -15.73 -40.15
N PHE A 152 45.81 -15.75 -40.91
CA PHE A 152 46.28 -14.58 -41.66
C PHE A 152 46.64 -14.98 -43.09
N ASN A 153 45.93 -14.41 -44.06
CA ASN A 153 46.18 -14.60 -45.48
C ASN A 153 47.06 -13.45 -45.98
N GLY A 154 48.37 -13.45 -45.70
CA GLY A 154 49.26 -12.40 -46.20
C GLY A 154 50.51 -12.10 -45.35
N ASP A 155 50.94 -10.82 -45.37
CA ASP A 155 52.15 -10.33 -44.71
C ASP A 155 52.06 -10.43 -43.18
N ARG A 156 52.90 -11.28 -42.60
CA ARG A 156 53.04 -11.49 -41.15
C ARG A 156 53.36 -10.20 -40.40
N LYS A 157 54.14 -9.28 -40.99
CA LYS A 157 54.47 -8.00 -40.34
C LYS A 157 53.24 -7.10 -40.26
N ALA A 158 52.47 -7.02 -41.34
CA ALA A 158 51.21 -6.28 -41.37
C ALA A 158 50.19 -6.84 -40.36
N TRP A 159 50.06 -8.17 -40.27
CA TRP A 159 49.19 -8.81 -39.27
C TRP A 159 49.64 -8.55 -37.83
N ALA A 160 50.94 -8.65 -37.54
CA ALA A 160 51.47 -8.40 -36.20
C ALA A 160 51.29 -6.94 -35.77
N ALA A 161 51.51 -5.99 -36.68
CA ALA A 161 51.28 -4.57 -36.43
C ALA A 161 49.79 -4.29 -36.14
N TRP A 162 48.88 -4.90 -36.89
CA TRP A 162 47.44 -4.78 -36.66
C TRP A 162 47.01 -5.38 -35.31
N ALA A 163 47.49 -6.57 -34.96
CA ALA A 163 47.14 -7.23 -33.71
C ALA A 163 47.64 -6.44 -32.48
N LEU A 164 48.85 -5.86 -32.56
CA LEU A 164 49.38 -4.98 -31.52
C LEU A 164 48.59 -3.67 -31.42
N ALA A 165 48.13 -3.10 -32.54
CA ALA A 165 47.26 -1.92 -32.52
C ALA A 165 45.91 -2.20 -31.83
N ILE A 166 45.34 -3.40 -32.02
CA ILE A 166 44.13 -3.83 -31.30
C ILE A 166 44.39 -3.95 -29.80
N ALA A 167 45.50 -4.59 -29.41
CA ALA A 167 45.88 -4.72 -28.01
C ALA A 167 46.01 -3.33 -27.35
N ASP A 168 46.58 -2.36 -28.06
CA ASP A 168 46.73 -1.00 -27.56
C ASP A 168 45.41 -0.22 -27.51
N GLN A 169 44.45 -0.51 -28.39
CA GLN A 169 43.12 0.08 -28.37
C GLN A 169 42.27 -0.40 -27.18
N ILE A 170 42.36 -1.68 -26.84
CA ILE A 170 41.57 -2.27 -25.74
C ILE A 170 42.22 -2.10 -24.37
N ASP A 171 43.52 -1.81 -24.30
CA ASP A 171 44.24 -1.65 -23.04
C ASP A 171 43.86 -0.32 -22.35
N PRO A 172 43.19 -0.38 -21.18
CA PRO A 172 42.78 0.83 -20.46
C PRO A 172 43.97 1.65 -19.94
N LEU A 173 45.20 1.13 -19.96
CA LEU A 173 46.41 1.86 -19.54
C LEU A 173 47.08 2.62 -20.69
N LYS A 174 46.75 2.32 -21.95
CA LYS A 174 47.35 2.97 -23.14
C LYS A 174 46.38 3.90 -23.86
N SER A 175 45.13 3.49 -23.96
CA SER A 175 44.03 4.40 -24.24
C SER A 175 43.93 5.31 -23.02
N GLY A 176 44.24 6.60 -23.14
CA GLY A 176 44.09 7.57 -22.05
C GLY A 176 42.62 7.70 -21.63
N GLY A 177 42.11 6.70 -20.92
CA GLY A 177 40.75 6.63 -20.44
C GLY A 177 40.55 7.72 -19.42
N GLU A 178 39.97 8.83 -19.85
CA GLU A 178 39.54 9.92 -18.99
C GLU A 178 38.66 9.36 -17.87
N PHE A 179 39.01 9.77 -16.64
CA PHE A 179 38.38 9.39 -15.38
C PHE A 179 36.99 10.01 -15.23
#